data_AF-A0A3N5IM53-F1
#
_entry.id   AF-A0A3N5IM53-F1
#
_cell.length_a   1.000
_cell.length_b   1.000
_cell.length_c   1.000
_cell.angle_alpha   90.00
_cell.angle_beta   90.00
_cell.angle_gamma   90.00
#
_symmetry.space_group_name_H-M   'P 1'
#
loop_
_entity.id
_entity.type
_entity.pdbx_description
1 polymer ?
#
loop_
_entity_poly.entity_id
_entity_poly.type
_entity_poly.pdbx_seq_one_letter_code
_entity_poly.pdbx_strand_id
1 'polypeptide(L)'
;MSSRKWLVGGLCVALCVIGGWGTGFAGKESVGSVPLETVVDYIHSVLEADRTFYTVHVVERMQRRGVIESSEQWRSASALPLPAQFFQESSRLAALTGAQVQYRLISLNPINKQSGPQT
;
A
#
# COMPACT_ATOMS: atom_id res chain seq x y z
N MET A 1 -22.02 51.93 -31.41
CA MET A 1 -20.82 51.70 -30.56
C MET A 1 -21.01 50.58 -29.51
N SER A 2 -21.79 49.51 -29.78
CA SER A 2 -22.18 48.54 -28.73
C SER A 2 -21.69 47.10 -28.93
N SER A 3 -21.19 46.73 -30.12
CA SER A 3 -20.85 45.32 -30.42
C SER A 3 -19.40 44.94 -30.05
N ARG A 4 -18.52 45.93 -29.83
CA ARG A 4 -17.09 45.70 -29.49
C ARG A 4 -16.87 45.42 -28.00
N LYS A 5 -17.84 45.77 -27.14
CA LYS A 5 -17.77 45.55 -25.68
C LYS A 5 -18.12 44.11 -25.28
N TRP A 6 -18.90 43.40 -26.10
CA TRP A 6 -19.28 42.00 -25.87
C TRP A 6 -18.19 40.99 -26.26
N LEU A 7 -17.37 41.30 -27.28
CA LEU A 7 -16.24 40.44 -27.68
C LEU A 7 -15.10 40.46 -26.66
N VAL A 8 -14.86 41.59 -26.00
CA VAL A 8 -13.81 41.71 -24.95
C VAL A 8 -14.25 41.03 -23.65
N GLY A 9 -15.53 41.10 -23.30
CA GLY A 9 -16.08 40.41 -22.12
C GLY A 9 -16.06 38.89 -22.23
N GLY A 10 -16.36 38.34 -23.41
CA GLY A 10 -16.35 36.88 -23.64
C GLY A 10 -14.95 36.25 -23.58
N LEU A 11 -13.92 36.98 -24.03
CA LEU A 11 -12.54 36.50 -24.05
C LEU A 11 -11.93 36.38 -22.64
N CYS A 12 -12.29 37.28 -21.72
CA CYS A 12 -11.82 37.22 -20.32
C CYS A 12 -12.43 36.06 -19.53
N VAL A 13 -13.70 35.69 -19.79
CA VAL A 13 -14.35 34.57 -19.10
C VAL A 13 -13.81 33.23 -19.60
N ALA A 14 -13.51 33.11 -20.89
CA ALA A 14 -12.90 31.88 -21.45
C ALA A 14 -11.48 31.62 -20.91
N LEU A 15 -10.68 32.66 -20.68
CA LEU A 15 -9.33 32.53 -20.09
C LEU A 15 -9.37 32.14 -18.60
N CYS A 16 -10.37 32.57 -17.85
CA CYS A 16 -10.54 32.18 -16.44
C CYS A 16 -11.03 30.73 -16.26
N VAL A 17 -11.81 30.19 -17.21
CA VAL A 17 -12.32 28.81 -17.13
C VAL A 17 -11.25 27.78 -17.58
N ILE A 18 -10.33 28.16 -18.46
CA ILE A 18 -9.24 27.26 -18.91
C ILE A 18 -8.04 27.27 -17.94
N GLY A 19 -7.81 28.35 -17.20
CA GLY A 19 -6.72 28.44 -16.21
C GLY A 19 -6.97 27.74 -14.87
N GLY A 20 -8.20 27.29 -14.60
CA GLY A 20 -8.62 26.82 -13.27
C GLY A 20 -8.37 25.34 -12.94
N TRP A 21 -8.02 24.50 -13.92
CA TRP A 21 -7.84 23.05 -13.70
C TRP A 21 -6.38 22.55 -13.79
N GLY A 22 -5.42 23.45 -13.94
CA GLY A 22 -4.01 23.11 -14.17
C GLY A 22 -3.09 23.15 -12.95
N THR A 23 -3.59 23.27 -11.72
CA THR A 23 -2.73 23.08 -10.54
C THR A 23 -2.75 21.61 -10.15
N GLY A 24 -1.81 20.87 -10.75
CA GLY A 24 -1.44 19.55 -10.24
C GLY A 24 -1.15 19.63 -8.75
N PHE A 25 -1.36 18.51 -8.06
CA PHE A 25 -1.05 18.28 -6.65
C PHE A 25 0.44 18.48 -6.35
N ALA A 26 0.95 19.70 -6.43
CA ALA A 26 2.22 20.08 -5.85
C ALA A 26 1.93 20.39 -4.39
N GLY A 27 1.93 19.35 -3.56
CA GLY A 27 1.91 19.50 -2.11
C GLY A 27 3.02 20.46 -1.70
N LYS A 28 2.67 21.47 -0.90
CA LYS A 28 3.63 22.43 -0.36
C LYS A 28 4.56 21.65 0.57
N GLU A 29 5.79 21.39 0.14
CA GLU A 29 6.82 20.75 0.97
C GLU A 29 6.99 21.58 2.24
N SER A 30 6.63 21.01 3.39
CA SER A 30 6.89 21.62 4.68
C SER A 30 8.37 21.41 4.99
N VAL A 31 9.04 22.44 5.51
CA VAL A 31 10.43 22.34 5.96
C VAL A 31 10.51 21.20 6.99
N GLY A 32 11.12 20.08 6.60
CA GLY A 32 11.21 18.85 7.42
C GLY A 32 10.35 17.66 6.96
N SER A 33 9.65 17.72 5.81
CA SER A 33 8.93 16.55 5.28
C SER A 33 9.87 15.50 4.69
N VAL A 34 9.71 14.24 5.09
CA VAL A 34 10.36 13.09 4.46
C VAL A 34 9.62 12.76 3.15
N PRO A 35 10.32 12.50 2.02
CA PRO A 35 9.68 12.05 0.79
C PRO A 35 8.82 10.81 1.01
N LEU A 36 7.65 10.76 0.37
CA LEU A 36 6.72 9.64 0.53
C LEU A 36 7.36 8.29 0.17
N GLU A 37 8.13 8.26 -0.91
CA GLU A 37 8.91 7.09 -1.35
C GLU A 37 9.83 6.58 -0.24
N THR A 38 10.54 7.47 0.45
CA THR A 38 11.42 7.10 1.57
C THR A 38 10.64 6.52 2.75
N VAL A 39 9.46 7.07 3.06
CA VAL A 39 8.59 6.49 4.12
C VAL A 39 8.11 5.09 3.73
N VAL A 40 7.74 4.90 2.45
CA VAL A 40 7.33 3.59 1.94
C VAL A 40 8.49 2.61 1.99
N ASP A 41 9.72 3.02 1.66
CA ASP A 41 10.91 2.17 1.75
C ASP A 41 11.19 1.74 3.19
N TYR A 42 11.05 2.65 4.16
CA TYR A 42 11.18 2.31 5.59
C TYR A 42 10.15 1.25 6.00
N ILE A 43 8.88 1.45 5.66
CA ILE A 43 7.81 0.50 5.97
C ILE A 43 8.08 -0.84 5.28
N HIS A 44 8.48 -0.82 4.01
CA HIS A 44 8.80 -2.03 3.25
C HIS A 44 9.93 -2.80 3.91
N SER A 45 11.01 -2.14 4.35
CA SER A 45 12.16 -2.78 4.98
C SER A 45 11.80 -3.51 6.28
N VAL A 46 10.92 -2.93 7.10
CA VAL A 46 10.42 -3.55 8.34
C VAL A 46 9.57 -4.78 7.99
N LEU A 47 8.64 -4.63 7.04
CA LEU A 47 7.76 -5.72 6.61
C LEU A 47 8.55 -6.89 5.97
N GLU A 48 9.60 -6.58 5.22
CA GLU A 48 10.51 -7.57 4.64
C GLU A 48 11.32 -8.30 5.71
N ALA A 49 11.87 -7.55 6.68
CA ALA A 49 12.60 -8.11 7.81
C ALA A 49 11.72 -9.07 8.63
N ASP A 50 10.50 -8.66 8.98
CA ASP A 50 9.56 -9.48 9.75
C ASP A 50 9.17 -10.75 9.00
N ARG A 51 8.85 -10.64 7.71
CA ARG A 51 8.52 -11.79 6.86
C ARG A 51 9.70 -12.76 6.77
N THR A 52 10.91 -12.23 6.60
CA THR A 52 12.15 -13.03 6.49
C THR A 52 12.45 -13.75 7.80
N PHE A 53 12.37 -13.03 8.93
CA PHE A 53 12.60 -13.58 10.26
C PHE A 53 11.61 -14.70 10.59
N TYR A 54 10.30 -14.47 10.37
CA TYR A 54 9.29 -15.50 10.60
C TYR A 54 9.55 -16.75 9.76
N THR A 55 9.87 -16.58 8.48
CA THR A 55 10.13 -17.71 7.58
C THR A 55 11.35 -18.52 8.04
N VAL A 56 12.50 -17.87 8.22
CA VAL A 56 13.78 -18.56 8.47
C VAL A 56 13.89 -19.04 9.91
N HIS A 57 13.52 -18.21 10.88
CA HIS A 57 13.81 -18.44 12.29
C HIS A 57 12.65 -19.03 13.08
N VAL A 58 11.42 -18.97 12.55
CA VAL A 58 10.26 -19.63 13.15
C VAL A 58 9.89 -20.86 12.35
N VAL A 59 9.41 -20.70 11.11
CA VAL A 59 8.87 -21.83 10.32
C VAL A 59 9.95 -22.86 9.99
N GLU A 60 10.98 -22.46 9.24
CA GLU A 60 12.02 -23.41 8.82
C GLU A 60 12.78 -24.01 10.00
N ARG A 61 13.01 -23.22 11.06
CA ARG A 61 13.69 -23.70 12.27
C ARG A 61 12.85 -24.78 12.97
N MET A 62 11.55 -24.59 13.10
CA MET A 62 10.66 -25.55 13.76
C MET A 62 10.51 -26.84 12.94
N GLN A 63 10.38 -26.72 11.62
CA GLN A 63 10.33 -27.85 10.69
C GLN A 63 11.64 -28.65 10.71
N ARG A 64 12.79 -27.98 10.64
CA ARG A 64 14.12 -28.63 10.71
C ARG A 64 14.34 -29.38 12.02
N ARG A 65 13.74 -28.93 13.12
CA ARG A 65 13.80 -29.61 14.42
C ARG A 65 12.72 -30.69 14.59
N GLY A 66 11.81 -30.85 13.62
CA GLY A 66 10.70 -31.80 13.68
C GLY A 66 9.69 -31.49 14.78
N VAL A 67 9.58 -30.22 15.21
CA VAL A 67 8.70 -29.83 16.33
C VAL A 67 7.27 -29.60 15.85
N ILE A 68 7.11 -28.80 14.80
CA ILE A 68 5.81 -28.44 14.24
C ILE A 68 5.97 -28.04 12.77
N GLU A 69 5.02 -28.48 11.95
CA GLU A 69 4.95 -28.15 10.52
C GLU A 69 4.12 -26.89 10.27
N SER A 70 4.34 -26.25 9.12
CA SER A 70 3.44 -25.19 8.64
C SER A 70 2.32 -25.79 7.79
N SER A 71 1.11 -25.26 7.90
CA SER A 71 -0.06 -25.75 7.16
C SER A 71 -0.97 -24.61 6.73
N GLU A 72 -1.66 -24.79 5.60
CA GLU A 72 -2.74 -23.89 5.17
C GLU A 72 -3.90 -23.88 6.17
N GLN A 73 -4.16 -25.01 6.85
CA GLN A 73 -5.25 -25.17 7.81
C GLN A 73 -4.79 -24.96 9.27
N TRP A 74 -3.74 -24.16 9.49
CA TRP A 74 -3.14 -23.90 10.81
C TRP A 74 -4.09 -23.44 11.93
N ARG A 75 -5.30 -22.97 11.59
CA ARG A 75 -6.33 -22.58 12.58
C ARG A 75 -7.02 -23.77 13.23
N SER A 76 -7.21 -24.85 12.47
CA SER A 76 -7.84 -26.08 12.95
C SER A 76 -6.82 -27.19 13.18
N ALA A 77 -5.67 -27.11 12.51
CA ALA A 77 -4.53 -27.99 12.73
C ALA A 77 -3.61 -27.42 13.82
N SER A 78 -2.94 -28.28 14.60
CA SER A 78 -1.85 -27.87 15.48
C SER A 78 -0.58 -27.60 14.66
N ALA A 79 -0.60 -26.55 13.84
CA ALA A 79 0.43 -26.21 12.87
C ALA A 79 0.72 -24.69 12.87
N LEU A 80 1.87 -24.30 12.33
CA LEU A 80 2.19 -22.89 12.09
C LEU A 80 1.48 -22.37 10.83
N PRO A 81 1.08 -21.09 10.78
CA PRO A 81 0.63 -20.49 9.53
C PRO A 81 1.73 -20.47 8.48
N LEU A 82 1.36 -20.65 7.21
CA LEU A 82 2.28 -20.42 6.10
C LEU A 82 2.80 -18.97 6.12
N PRO A 83 4.03 -18.69 5.64
CA PRO A 83 4.58 -17.34 5.61
C PRO A 83 3.66 -16.29 4.95
N ALA A 84 3.00 -16.65 3.86
CA ALA A 84 2.04 -15.77 3.19
C ALA A 84 0.79 -15.51 4.04
N GLN A 85 0.29 -16.52 4.75
CA GLN A 85 -0.86 -16.38 5.63
C GLN A 85 -0.52 -15.54 6.86
N PHE A 86 0.64 -15.76 7.49
CA PHE A 86 1.12 -14.91 8.59
C PHE A 86 1.13 -13.42 8.18
N PHE A 87 1.68 -13.10 7.01
CA PHE A 87 1.74 -11.73 6.52
C PHE A 87 0.35 -11.13 6.27
N GLN A 88 -0.58 -11.90 5.69
CA GLN A 88 -1.96 -11.47 5.46
C GLN A 88 -2.73 -11.25 6.77
N GLU A 89 -2.57 -12.13 7.76
CA GLU A 89 -3.22 -12.00 9.07
C GLU A 89 -2.66 -10.83 9.87
N SER A 90 -1.34 -10.62 9.82
CA SER A 90 -0.69 -9.46 10.41
C SER A 90 -1.23 -8.16 9.83
N SER A 91 -1.34 -8.08 8.50
CA SER A 91 -1.98 -6.94 7.80
C SER A 91 -3.43 -6.72 8.25
N ARG A 92 -4.21 -7.80 8.30
CA ARG A 92 -5.61 -7.74 8.73
C ARG A 92 -5.72 -7.24 10.17
N LEU A 93 -4.85 -7.71 11.07
CA LEU A 93 -4.81 -7.26 12.46
C LEU A 93 -4.46 -5.77 12.54
N ALA A 94 -3.46 -5.30 11.80
CA ALA A 94 -3.08 -3.89 11.75
C ALA A 94 -4.28 -3.01 11.35
N ALA A 95 -5.02 -3.41 10.30
CA ALA A 95 -6.23 -2.71 9.87
C ALA A 95 -7.32 -2.67 10.97
N LEU A 96 -7.54 -3.78 11.69
CA LEU A 96 -8.50 -3.84 12.79
C LEU A 96 -8.09 -2.98 13.98
N THR A 97 -6.78 -2.82 14.23
CA THR A 97 -6.25 -1.96 15.30
C THR A 97 -6.23 -0.47 14.95
N GLY A 98 -6.69 -0.09 13.76
CA GLY A 98 -6.74 1.32 13.33
C GLY A 98 -5.41 1.86 12.84
N ALA A 99 -4.50 0.98 12.37
CA ALA A 99 -3.27 1.41 11.72
C ALA A 99 -3.60 2.30 10.51
N GLN A 100 -2.90 3.43 10.40
CA GLN A 100 -3.06 4.37 9.28
C GLN A 100 -2.44 3.84 7.99
N VAL A 101 -1.59 2.82 8.09
CA VAL A 101 -0.92 2.16 6.97
C VAL A 101 -1.55 0.79 6.76
N GLN A 102 -1.96 0.54 5.53
CA GLN A 102 -2.42 -0.77 5.08
C GLN A 102 -1.40 -1.36 4.10
N TYR A 103 -1.12 -2.64 4.23
CA TYR A 103 -0.20 -3.37 3.37
C TYR A 103 -0.82 -4.71 2.98
N ARG A 104 -0.46 -5.23 1.82
CA ARG A 104 -0.93 -6.55 1.36
C ARG A 104 0.05 -7.14 0.36
N LEU A 105 -0.05 -8.45 0.12
CA LEU A 105 0.70 -9.10 -0.95
C LEU A 105 0.04 -8.76 -2.30
N ILE A 106 0.86 -8.37 -3.27
CA ILE A 106 0.43 -8.10 -4.65
C ILE A 106 1.40 -8.82 -5.61
N SER A 107 0.86 -9.45 -6.65
CA SER A 107 1.62 -10.06 -7.75
C SER A 107 0.86 -9.91 -9.06
N LEU A 108 1.61 -9.76 -10.16
CA LEU A 108 1.05 -9.78 -11.52
C LEU A 108 0.54 -11.17 -11.93
N ASN A 109 1.10 -12.23 -11.35
CA ASN A 109 0.66 -13.61 -11.56
C ASN A 109 0.45 -14.29 -10.19
N PRO A 110 -0.70 -14.04 -9.53
CA PRO A 110 -0.90 -14.47 -8.15
C PRO A 110 -1.43 -15.91 -8.08
N ILE A 111 -0.84 -16.72 -7.19
CA ILE A 111 -1.41 -18.03 -6.83
C ILE A 111 -2.71 -17.83 -6.04
N ASN A 112 -2.67 -16.95 -5.03
CA ASN A 112 -3.86 -16.50 -4.33
C ASN A 112 -4.48 -15.33 -5.08
N LYS A 113 -5.66 -15.55 -5.71
CA LYS A 113 -6.39 -14.54 -6.50
C LYS A 113 -6.58 -13.19 -5.79
N GLN A 114 -6.68 -13.18 -4.46
CA GLN A 114 -6.83 -11.94 -3.68
C GLN A 114 -5.59 -11.04 -3.75
N SER A 115 -4.43 -11.60 -4.05
CA SER A 115 -3.15 -10.89 -4.24
C SER A 115 -2.97 -10.38 -5.68
N GLY A 116 -4.00 -10.43 -6.53
CA GLY A 116 -3.94 -9.84 -7.87
C GLY A 116 -4.04 -8.32 -7.86
N PRO A 117 -3.74 -7.67 -9.00
CA PRO A 117 -3.93 -6.23 -9.17
C PRO A 117 -5.39 -5.84 -8.90
N GLN A 118 -5.59 -4.69 -8.25
CA GLN A 118 -6.91 -4.10 -8.01
C GLN A 118 -6.89 -2.65 -8.53
N THR A 119 -7.98 -2.24 -9.17
CA THR A 119 -8.18 -0.91 -9.78
C THR A 119 -9.07 -0.04 -8.93
#